data_AF-A0A4Q2YD35-F1
#
_entry.id   AF-A0A4Q2YD35-F1
#
_cell.length_a   1.000
_cell.length_b   1.000
_cell.length_c   1.000
_cell.angle_alpha   90.00
_cell.angle_beta   90.00
_cell.angle_gamma   90.00
#
_symmetry.space_group_name_H-M   'P 1'
#
loop_
_entity.id
_entity.type
_entity.pdbx_description
1 polymer ?
#
loop_
_entity_poly.entity_id
_entity_poly.type
_entity_poly.pdbx_seq_one_letter_code
_entity_poly.pdbx_strand_id
1 'polypeptide(L)'
;MAADASKGNLLTLSGNEIDAFLLSRHRSAESLLAAYQLSGDDAYLIEALQKFPQDPAVLLASLRLSGDPAENLKTLEALKLADPGNGLGHCLAARALFDLGRTDEALAELLRMSGKPLDDYMILSCQAVEEAYIAAGFSSLDAKITSLYSATKPSLMKMGSPLVKNLDAMRTAYEASGNQEGVDSIRRIQAEIGARLRSAGSLVDELVGILHEKAALRGLDSPDAADRLNEVEQRKTALTQASWKIPKLMENPAVPESDWVSYFDRVKLFGEKAANNWILERYPE
;
A
#
# COMPACT_ATOMS: atom_id res chain seq x y z
N MET A 1 -18.52 11.03 27.04
CA MET A 1 -17.11 11.32 26.68
C MET A 1 -16.82 10.72 25.31
N ALA A 2 -17.37 11.32 24.25
CA ALA A 2 -17.20 10.87 22.88
C ALA A 2 -16.89 12.11 22.03
N ALA A 3 -15.60 12.41 21.93
CA ALA A 3 -15.06 13.49 21.12
C ALA A 3 -13.56 13.23 20.96
N ASP A 4 -13.16 12.21 20.19
CA ASP A 4 -11.83 12.18 19.53
C ASP A 4 -11.58 11.03 18.53
N ALA A 5 -12.57 10.59 17.74
CA ALA A 5 -12.29 9.56 16.73
C ALA A 5 -11.38 10.05 15.56
N SER A 6 -11.12 11.35 15.48
CA SER A 6 -10.23 11.98 14.48
C SER A 6 -8.94 12.59 15.06
N LYS A 7 -8.73 12.51 16.39
CA LYS A 7 -7.41 12.57 17.04
C LYS A 7 -7.30 11.52 18.15
N GLY A 8 -7.68 10.29 17.86
CA GLY A 8 -7.36 9.19 18.75
C GLY A 8 -5.85 9.13 18.84
N ASN A 9 -5.27 9.35 20.03
CA ASN A 9 -3.91 8.93 20.30
C ASN A 9 -3.84 7.46 19.88
N LEU A 10 -3.25 7.17 18.71
CA LEU A 10 -2.92 5.81 18.33
C LEU A 10 -2.24 5.22 19.55
N LEU A 11 -2.81 4.13 20.07
CA LEU A 11 -2.31 3.51 21.29
C LEU A 11 -0.85 3.17 21.03
N THR A 12 0.06 3.58 21.90
CA THR A 12 1.49 3.30 21.73
C THR A 12 1.91 2.23 22.73
N LEU A 13 2.71 1.27 22.26
CA LEU A 13 3.39 0.34 23.16
C LEU A 13 4.63 1.01 23.75
N SER A 14 4.87 0.78 25.02
CA SER A 14 6.13 1.13 25.68
C SER A 14 7.28 0.26 25.17
N GLY A 15 8.52 0.73 25.36
CA GLY A 15 9.71 -0.06 25.01
C GLY A 15 9.74 -1.43 25.69
N ASN A 16 9.29 -1.52 26.95
CA ASN A 16 9.23 -2.79 27.69
C ASN A 16 8.21 -3.77 27.09
N GLU A 17 7.06 -3.28 26.61
CA GLU A 17 6.04 -4.11 25.96
C GLU A 17 6.54 -4.61 24.60
N ILE A 18 7.24 -3.76 23.84
CA ILE A 18 7.89 -4.15 22.58
C ILE A 18 8.97 -5.21 22.84
N ASP A 19 9.82 -5.02 23.85
CA ASP A 19 10.87 -5.99 24.20
C ASP A 19 10.30 -7.34 24.64
N ALA A 20 9.25 -7.33 25.47
CA ALA A 20 8.55 -8.55 25.88
C ALA A 20 7.96 -9.30 24.69
N PHE A 21 7.33 -8.58 23.76
CA PHE A 21 6.80 -9.15 22.53
C PHE A 21 7.93 -9.76 21.67
N LEU A 22 9.02 -9.03 21.45
CA LEU A 22 10.19 -9.50 20.69
C LEU A 22 10.79 -10.78 21.29
N LEU A 23 10.93 -10.85 22.61
CA LEU A 23 11.42 -12.05 23.30
C LEU A 23 10.48 -13.23 23.10
N SER A 24 9.16 -13.02 23.22
CA SER A 24 8.15 -14.06 23.03
C SER A 24 8.11 -14.62 21.60
N ARG A 25 8.56 -13.83 20.61
CA ARG A 25 8.61 -14.18 19.18
C ARG A 25 10.01 -14.52 18.69
N HIS A 26 10.96 -14.71 19.62
CA HIS A 26 12.34 -15.04 19.31
C HIS A 26 13.03 -14.07 18.34
N ARG A 27 12.58 -12.80 18.31
CA ARG A 27 13.06 -11.78 17.37
C ARG A 27 13.05 -12.28 15.92
N SER A 28 11.93 -12.87 15.49
CA SER A 28 11.66 -13.22 14.09
C SER A 28 11.60 -11.97 13.20
N ALA A 29 11.67 -12.15 11.88
CA ALA A 29 11.57 -11.06 10.90
C ALA A 29 10.32 -10.20 11.14
N GLU A 30 9.16 -10.85 11.30
CA GLU A 30 7.86 -10.21 11.50
C GLU A 30 7.83 -9.41 12.81
N SER A 31 8.36 -9.98 13.91
CA SER A 31 8.37 -9.30 15.20
C SER A 31 9.30 -8.09 15.22
N LEU A 32 10.45 -8.17 14.54
CA LEU A 32 11.38 -7.04 14.39
C LEU A 32 10.79 -5.94 13.51
N LEU A 33 10.11 -6.30 12.42
CA LEU A 33 9.40 -5.34 11.58
C LEU A 33 8.24 -4.66 12.32
N ALA A 34 7.48 -5.41 13.13
CA ALA A 34 6.44 -4.84 13.97
C ALA A 34 7.03 -3.89 15.03
N ALA A 35 8.12 -4.28 15.72
CA ALA A 35 8.79 -3.42 16.69
C ALA A 35 9.31 -2.12 16.05
N TYR A 36 9.90 -2.23 14.86
CA TYR A 36 10.34 -1.10 14.05
C TYR A 36 9.16 -0.19 13.65
N GLN A 37 8.02 -0.76 13.22
CA GLN A 37 6.82 0.02 12.86
C GLN A 37 6.21 0.75 14.06
N LEU A 38 6.21 0.11 15.23
CA LEU A 38 5.62 0.64 16.45
C LEU A 38 6.48 1.69 17.14
N SER A 39 7.81 1.55 17.08
CA SER A 39 8.76 2.46 17.74
C SER A 39 9.35 3.52 16.81
N GLY A 40 9.39 3.26 15.51
CA GLY A 40 10.13 4.06 14.54
C GLY A 40 11.66 3.89 14.61
N ASP A 41 12.17 3.03 15.49
CA ASP A 41 13.60 2.82 15.72
C ASP A 41 14.22 1.94 14.62
N ASP A 42 15.12 2.53 13.84
CA ASP A 42 15.84 1.86 12.76
C ASP A 42 16.71 0.70 13.25
N ALA A 43 17.09 0.64 14.54
CA ALA A 43 17.89 -0.45 15.09
C ALA A 43 17.22 -1.82 14.89
N TYR A 44 15.88 -1.90 15.03
CA TYR A 44 15.14 -3.14 14.81
C TYR A 44 15.13 -3.56 13.33
N LEU A 45 15.02 -2.61 12.40
CA LEU A 45 15.08 -2.88 10.97
C LEU A 45 16.49 -3.30 10.53
N ILE A 46 17.53 -2.68 11.10
CA ILE A 46 18.92 -3.07 10.88
C ILE A 46 19.15 -4.50 11.38
N GLU A 47 18.66 -4.85 12.57
CA GLU A 47 18.75 -6.22 13.09
C GLU A 47 18.00 -7.22 12.21
N ALA A 48 16.79 -6.86 11.75
CA ALA A 48 16.02 -7.69 10.83
C ALA A 48 16.79 -7.97 9.53
N LEU A 49 17.41 -6.94 8.94
CA LEU A 49 18.20 -7.06 7.73
C LEU A 49 19.46 -7.93 7.92
N GLN A 50 20.09 -7.88 9.09
CA GLN A 50 21.24 -8.73 9.41
C GLN A 50 20.85 -10.21 9.57
N LYS A 51 19.72 -10.49 10.24
CA LYS A 51 19.27 -11.85 10.53
C LYS A 51 18.53 -12.51 9.36
N PHE A 52 17.78 -11.72 8.60
CA PHE A 52 16.88 -12.17 7.55
C PHE A 52 17.12 -11.40 6.23
N PRO A 53 18.34 -11.43 5.66
CA PRO A 53 18.72 -10.60 4.52
C PRO A 53 18.01 -10.96 3.20
N GLN A 54 17.27 -12.08 3.18
CA GLN A 54 16.51 -12.54 2.01
C GLN A 54 15.00 -12.49 2.26
N ASP A 55 14.55 -12.01 3.42
CA ASP A 55 13.13 -11.84 3.67
C ASP A 55 12.61 -10.64 2.84
N PRO A 56 11.58 -10.84 2.00
CA PRO A 56 11.13 -9.79 1.10
C PRO A 56 10.46 -8.60 1.81
N ALA A 57 9.81 -8.82 2.96
CA ALA A 57 9.24 -7.72 3.74
C ALA A 57 10.33 -6.89 4.41
N VAL A 58 11.39 -7.55 4.91
CA VAL A 58 12.59 -6.89 5.45
C VAL A 58 13.31 -6.09 4.37
N LEU A 59 13.53 -6.67 3.20
CA LEU A 59 14.14 -5.99 2.06
C LEU A 59 13.32 -4.76 1.63
N LEU A 60 11.99 -4.90 1.53
CA LEU A 60 11.10 -3.79 1.19
C LEU A 60 11.19 -2.67 2.23
N ALA A 61 11.11 -2.99 3.53
CA ALA A 61 11.20 -2.02 4.61
C ALA A 61 12.56 -1.32 4.64
N SER A 62 13.65 -2.04 4.35
CA SER A 62 15.03 -1.52 4.33
C SER A 62 15.26 -0.39 3.33
N LEU A 63 14.41 -0.24 2.31
CA LEU A 63 14.46 0.87 1.34
C LEU A 63 14.27 2.25 1.97
N ARG A 64 13.84 2.34 3.24
CA ARG A 64 13.81 3.61 3.97
C ARG A 64 15.17 4.03 4.50
N LEU A 65 16.07 3.06 4.74
CA LEU A 65 17.35 3.31 5.40
C LEU A 65 18.29 4.09 4.47
N SER A 66 18.09 3.96 3.16
CA SER A 66 18.82 4.72 2.15
C SER A 66 17.90 5.62 1.33
N GLY A 67 18.24 6.90 1.27
CA GLY A 67 17.64 7.86 0.34
C GLY A 67 18.25 7.81 -1.06
N ASP A 68 19.33 7.04 -1.27
CA ASP A 68 20.04 6.97 -2.55
C ASP A 68 19.33 6.01 -3.52
N PRO A 69 18.88 6.49 -4.70
CA PRO A 69 18.31 5.63 -5.74
C PRO A 69 19.25 4.50 -6.17
N ALA A 70 20.57 4.70 -6.19
CA ALA A 70 21.53 3.69 -6.64
C ALA A 70 21.69 2.54 -5.64
N GLU A 71 21.72 2.85 -4.34
CA GLU A 71 21.71 1.83 -3.29
C GLU A 71 20.37 1.09 -3.26
N ASN A 72 19.26 1.82 -3.37
CA ASN A 72 17.93 1.24 -3.43
C ASN A 72 17.79 0.23 -4.58
N LEU A 73 18.41 0.47 -5.74
CA LEU A 73 18.40 -0.52 -6.83
C LEU A 73 19.01 -1.86 -6.44
N LYS A 74 20.10 -1.87 -5.67
CA LYS A 74 20.72 -3.14 -5.21
C LYS A 74 19.75 -3.91 -4.30
N THR A 75 19.11 -3.23 -3.37
CA THR A 75 18.09 -3.82 -2.50
C THR A 75 16.88 -4.30 -3.30
N LEU A 76 16.47 -3.56 -4.33
CA LEU A 76 15.34 -3.93 -5.19
C LEU A 76 15.65 -5.14 -6.08
N GLU A 77 16.90 -5.34 -6.52
CA GLU A 77 17.30 -6.58 -7.16
C GLU A 77 17.21 -7.77 -6.20
N ALA A 78 17.66 -7.61 -4.95
CA ALA A 78 17.52 -8.64 -3.93
C ALA A 78 16.03 -8.95 -3.63
N LEU A 79 15.18 -7.92 -3.54
CA LEU A 79 13.74 -8.07 -3.33
C LEU A 79 13.08 -8.86 -4.47
N LYS A 80 13.39 -8.53 -5.73
CA LYS A 80 12.87 -9.24 -6.91
C LYS A 80 13.32 -10.70 -6.95
N LEU A 81 14.50 -11.01 -6.42
CA LEU A 81 14.98 -12.39 -6.31
C LEU A 81 14.29 -13.14 -5.17
N ALA A 82 14.03 -12.47 -4.05
CA ALA A 82 13.35 -13.04 -2.88
C ALA A 82 11.87 -13.33 -3.14
N ASP A 83 11.19 -12.46 -3.90
CA ASP A 83 9.80 -12.66 -4.32
C ASP A 83 9.61 -12.32 -5.82
N PRO A 84 9.97 -13.25 -6.72
CA PRO A 84 9.82 -13.05 -8.17
C PRO A 84 8.36 -13.04 -8.62
N GLY A 85 7.43 -13.46 -7.76
CA GLY A 85 6.00 -13.45 -8.02
C GLY A 85 5.40 -12.05 -7.90
N ASN A 86 6.04 -11.14 -7.17
CA ASN A 86 5.52 -9.82 -6.85
C ASN A 86 6.08 -8.73 -7.78
N GLY A 87 5.17 -7.95 -8.38
CA GLY A 87 5.47 -6.87 -9.30
C GLY A 87 5.91 -5.58 -8.62
N LEU A 88 5.75 -5.46 -7.30
CA LEU A 88 6.06 -4.23 -6.57
C LEU A 88 7.55 -3.85 -6.71
N GLY A 89 8.45 -4.83 -6.64
CA GLY A 89 9.89 -4.60 -6.79
C GLY A 89 10.24 -3.96 -8.14
N HIS A 90 9.57 -4.37 -9.22
CA HIS A 90 9.73 -3.79 -10.55
C HIS A 90 9.24 -2.33 -10.63
N CYS A 91 8.08 -2.02 -10.04
CA CYS A 91 7.57 -0.64 -9.99
C CYS A 91 8.51 0.29 -9.23
N LEU A 92 9.05 -0.16 -8.11
CA LEU A 92 9.98 0.63 -7.30
C LEU A 92 11.36 0.77 -7.97
N ALA A 93 11.83 -0.28 -8.66
CA ALA A 93 13.07 -0.21 -9.44
C ALA A 93 12.94 0.79 -10.59
N ALA A 94 11.82 0.77 -11.30
CA ALA A 94 11.52 1.76 -12.32
C ALA A 94 11.54 3.19 -11.77
N ARG A 95 10.95 3.42 -10.58
CA ARG A 95 10.97 4.73 -9.94
C ARG A 95 12.40 5.21 -9.65
N ALA A 96 13.25 4.34 -9.11
CA ALA A 96 14.65 4.66 -8.82
C ALA A 96 15.46 4.89 -10.12
N LEU A 97 15.21 4.10 -11.17
CA LEU A 97 15.83 4.28 -12.48
C LEU A 97 15.44 5.62 -13.11
N PHE A 98 14.18 6.05 -12.97
CA PHE A 98 13.76 7.39 -13.40
C PHE A 98 14.50 8.50 -12.64
N ASP A 99 14.70 8.36 -11.32
CA ASP A 99 15.48 9.34 -10.55
C ASP A 99 16.96 9.43 -10.99
N LEU A 100 17.48 8.36 -11.60
CA LEU A 100 18.81 8.30 -12.18
C LEU A 100 18.85 8.68 -13.68
N GLY A 101 17.71 9.07 -14.28
CA GLY A 101 17.61 9.36 -15.72
C GLY A 101 17.74 8.14 -16.64
N ARG A 102 17.66 6.91 -16.11
CA ARG A 102 17.78 5.64 -16.84
C ARG A 102 16.43 5.17 -17.37
N THR A 103 15.84 6.00 -18.23
CA THR A 103 14.44 5.88 -18.70
C THR A 103 14.13 4.55 -19.40
N ASP A 104 15.00 4.07 -20.30
CA ASP A 104 14.76 2.82 -21.03
C ASP A 104 14.76 1.60 -20.10
N GLU A 105 15.65 1.61 -19.11
CA GLU A 105 15.72 0.56 -18.10
C GLU A 105 14.49 0.60 -17.17
N ALA A 106 14.02 1.81 -16.82
CA ALA A 106 12.79 1.97 -16.06
C ALA A 106 11.57 1.37 -16.78
N LEU A 107 11.48 1.60 -18.10
CA LEU A 107 10.43 0.98 -18.92
C LEU A 107 10.55 -0.55 -18.94
N ALA A 108 11.76 -1.08 -19.08
CA ALA A 108 12.00 -2.51 -19.06
C ALA A 108 11.56 -3.16 -17.73
N GLU A 109 11.79 -2.49 -16.59
CA GLU A 109 11.27 -2.95 -15.30
C GLU A 109 9.74 -2.98 -15.26
N LEU A 110 9.08 -1.91 -15.71
CA LEU A 110 7.61 -1.85 -15.72
C LEU A 110 6.96 -2.90 -16.63
N LEU A 111 7.61 -3.28 -17.73
CA LEU A 111 7.15 -4.38 -18.57
C LEU A 111 7.27 -5.74 -17.86
N ARG A 112 8.27 -5.94 -17.01
CA ARG A 112 8.44 -7.17 -16.21
C ARG A 112 7.45 -7.29 -15.05
N MET A 113 6.83 -6.18 -14.62
CA MET A 113 5.74 -6.18 -13.65
C MET A 113 4.48 -6.87 -14.20
N SER A 114 4.31 -6.92 -15.52
CA SER A 114 3.08 -7.38 -16.14
C SER A 114 2.67 -8.78 -15.66
N GLY A 115 1.39 -8.94 -15.34
CA GLY A 115 0.83 -10.19 -14.83
C GLY A 115 0.97 -10.40 -13.31
N LYS A 116 1.79 -9.62 -12.61
CA LYS A 116 2.12 -9.85 -11.20
C LYS A 116 1.25 -9.03 -10.23
N PRO A 117 0.90 -9.54 -9.03
CA PRO A 117 0.32 -8.73 -7.96
C PRO A 117 1.29 -7.63 -7.51
N LEU A 118 0.76 -6.58 -6.88
CA LEU A 118 1.55 -5.54 -6.22
C LEU A 118 1.30 -5.67 -4.71
N ASP A 119 2.07 -6.54 -4.05
CA ASP A 119 1.91 -6.82 -2.62
C ASP A 119 2.96 -6.03 -1.82
N ASP A 120 2.49 -5.25 -0.85
CA ASP A 120 3.32 -4.48 0.09
C ASP A 120 3.51 -5.20 1.44
N TYR A 121 3.08 -6.46 1.53
CA TYR A 121 3.11 -7.31 2.72
C TYR A 121 2.32 -6.73 3.91
N MET A 122 1.31 -5.89 3.62
CA MET A 122 0.50 -5.24 4.66
C MET A 122 -0.22 -6.24 5.57
N ILE A 123 -0.69 -7.38 5.05
CA ILE A 123 -1.36 -8.41 5.87
C ILE A 123 -0.39 -8.97 6.93
N LEU A 124 0.85 -9.26 6.53
CA LEU A 124 1.90 -9.77 7.43
C LEU A 124 2.22 -8.74 8.52
N SER A 125 2.41 -7.48 8.12
CA SER A 125 2.67 -6.36 9.03
C SER A 125 1.52 -6.16 10.02
N CYS A 126 0.27 -6.11 9.55
CA CYS A 126 -0.89 -5.92 10.42
C CYS A 126 -1.03 -7.06 11.42
N GLN A 127 -0.82 -8.31 10.98
CA GLN A 127 -0.90 -9.47 11.87
C GLN A 127 0.14 -9.39 13.00
N ALA A 128 1.40 -9.06 12.69
CA ALA A 128 2.46 -8.98 13.70
C ALA A 128 2.22 -7.82 14.69
N VAL A 129 1.71 -6.69 14.20
CA VAL A 129 1.33 -5.55 15.07
C VAL A 129 0.13 -5.89 15.95
N GLU A 130 -0.90 -6.53 15.41
CA GLU A 130 -2.07 -6.99 16.18
C GLU A 130 -1.63 -7.90 17.34
N GLU A 131 -0.74 -8.85 17.06
CA GLU A 131 -0.19 -9.75 18.07
C GLU A 131 0.61 -9.03 19.16
N ALA A 132 1.32 -7.95 18.82
CA ALA A 132 2.05 -7.14 19.79
C ALA A 132 1.09 -6.42 20.76
N TYR A 133 0.00 -5.83 20.27
CA TYR A 133 -1.02 -5.20 21.13
C TYR A 133 -1.76 -6.22 21.99
N ILE A 134 -2.13 -7.38 21.43
CA ILE A 134 -2.76 -8.46 22.21
C ILE A 134 -1.81 -8.95 23.32
N ALA A 135 -0.52 -9.10 23.03
CA ALA A 135 0.47 -9.50 24.03
C ALA A 135 0.65 -8.45 25.15
N ALA A 136 0.44 -7.17 24.85
CA ALA A 136 0.42 -6.08 25.82
C ALA A 136 -0.92 -5.93 26.57
N GLY A 137 -1.92 -6.77 26.29
CA GLY A 137 -3.19 -6.81 27.02
C GLY A 137 -4.27 -5.87 26.48
N PHE A 138 -4.10 -5.32 25.28
CA PHE A 138 -5.13 -4.53 24.61
C PHE A 138 -6.29 -5.40 24.10
N SER A 139 -7.47 -4.77 23.90
CA SER A 139 -8.63 -5.44 23.34
C SER A 139 -8.38 -5.88 21.90
N SER A 140 -9.12 -6.89 21.43
CA SER A 140 -9.02 -7.33 20.03
C SER A 140 -9.40 -6.22 19.05
N LEU A 141 -10.40 -5.40 19.39
CA LEU A 141 -10.79 -4.27 18.55
C LEU A 141 -9.69 -3.21 18.47
N ASP A 142 -9.12 -2.81 19.61
CA ASP A 142 -8.05 -1.80 19.65
C ASP A 142 -6.80 -2.27 18.90
N ALA A 143 -6.42 -3.55 19.06
CA ALA A 143 -5.30 -4.15 18.35
C ALA A 143 -5.52 -4.12 16.83
N LYS A 144 -6.72 -4.48 16.36
CA LYS A 144 -7.07 -4.47 14.94
C LYS A 144 -7.08 -3.05 14.35
N ILE A 145 -7.74 -2.10 15.01
CA ILE A 145 -7.76 -0.68 14.61
C ILE A 145 -6.32 -0.18 14.49
N THR A 146 -5.53 -0.36 15.55
CA THR A 146 -4.18 0.21 15.59
C THR A 146 -3.26 -0.44 14.57
N SER A 147 -3.36 -1.76 14.35
CA SER A 147 -2.57 -2.45 13.32
C SER A 147 -2.81 -1.91 11.91
N LEU A 148 -4.05 -1.63 11.55
CA LEU A 148 -4.42 -1.13 10.22
C LEU A 148 -4.04 0.34 10.03
N TYR A 149 -4.23 1.19 11.05
CA TYR A 149 -3.97 2.63 10.93
C TYR A 149 -2.51 3.02 11.21
N SER A 150 -1.72 2.18 11.90
CA SER A 150 -0.28 2.39 12.09
C SER A 150 0.56 1.94 10.88
N ALA A 151 -0.03 1.19 9.94
CA ALA A 151 0.66 0.74 8.74
C ALA A 151 0.98 1.93 7.82
N THR A 152 2.25 2.31 7.75
CA THR A 152 2.70 3.28 6.73
C THR A 152 2.88 2.58 5.39
N LYS A 153 2.51 3.25 4.29
CA LYS A 153 2.73 2.75 2.91
C LYS A 153 3.72 3.62 2.10
N PRO A 154 5.01 3.73 2.48
CA PRO A 154 5.98 4.54 1.72
C PRO A 154 6.14 4.10 0.25
N SER A 155 6.05 2.80 -0.02
CA SER A 155 6.13 2.24 -1.38
C SER A 155 5.01 2.74 -2.28
N LEU A 156 3.80 2.91 -1.73
CA LEU A 156 2.65 3.45 -2.46
C LEU A 156 2.85 4.92 -2.84
N MET A 157 3.47 5.73 -1.98
CA MET A 157 3.79 7.13 -2.30
C MET A 157 4.75 7.23 -3.50
N LYS A 158 5.69 6.29 -3.63
CA LYS A 158 6.60 6.19 -4.78
C LYS A 158 5.86 5.79 -6.07
N MET A 159 4.81 4.97 -5.96
CA MET A 159 3.95 4.57 -7.10
C MET A 159 2.87 5.59 -7.45
N GLY A 160 2.62 6.60 -6.62
CA GLY A 160 1.62 7.64 -6.85
C GLY A 160 1.99 8.64 -7.94
N SER A 161 1.67 9.91 -7.68
CA SER A 161 1.93 11.03 -8.60
C SER A 161 3.34 11.07 -9.21
N PRO A 162 4.44 10.74 -8.50
CA PRO A 162 5.77 10.75 -9.10
C PRO A 162 5.91 9.78 -10.28
N LEU A 163 5.48 8.52 -10.14
CA LEU A 163 5.56 7.54 -11.22
C LEU A 163 4.63 7.89 -12.37
N VAL A 164 3.42 8.37 -12.08
CA VAL A 164 2.48 8.87 -13.11
C VAL A 164 3.12 9.98 -13.94
N LYS A 165 3.78 10.95 -13.30
CA LYS A 165 4.46 12.07 -13.99
C LYS A 165 5.59 11.60 -14.89
N ASN A 166 6.41 10.65 -14.44
CA ASN A 166 7.50 10.10 -15.25
C ASN A 166 6.95 9.40 -16.49
N LEU A 167 5.89 8.60 -16.33
CA LEU A 167 5.22 7.92 -17.44
C LEU A 167 4.55 8.91 -18.41
N ASP A 168 3.89 9.94 -17.90
CA ASP A 168 3.31 11.00 -18.72
C ASP A 168 4.39 11.73 -19.54
N ALA A 169 5.54 12.04 -18.94
CA ALA A 169 6.66 12.67 -19.64
C ALA A 169 7.23 11.76 -20.76
N MET A 170 7.38 10.46 -20.49
CA MET A 170 7.77 9.49 -21.54
C MET A 170 6.75 9.43 -22.66
N ARG A 171 5.45 9.39 -22.34
CA ARG A 171 4.39 9.36 -23.34
C ARG A 171 4.44 10.60 -24.23
N THR A 172 4.60 11.80 -23.65
CA THR A 172 4.74 13.05 -24.42
C THR A 172 5.97 13.03 -25.33
N ALA A 173 7.09 12.45 -24.88
CA ALA A 173 8.27 12.28 -25.74
C ALA A 173 8.01 11.32 -26.92
N TYR A 174 7.25 10.24 -26.69
CA TYR A 174 6.83 9.33 -27.76
C TYR A 174 5.82 9.98 -28.72
N GLU A 175 4.87 10.77 -28.22
CA GLU A 175 3.96 11.57 -29.06
C GLU A 175 4.74 12.53 -29.97
N ALA A 176 5.70 13.27 -29.41
CA ALA A 176 6.52 14.23 -30.16
C ALA A 176 7.41 13.59 -31.23
N SER A 177 7.78 12.32 -31.05
CA SER A 177 8.58 11.55 -32.01
C SER A 177 7.72 10.71 -32.97
N GLY A 178 6.40 10.76 -32.86
CA GLY A 178 5.48 9.94 -33.66
C GLY A 178 5.52 8.44 -33.33
N ASN A 179 6.10 8.04 -32.19
CA ASN A 179 6.19 6.66 -31.75
C ASN A 179 4.87 6.21 -31.08
N GLN A 180 3.87 5.89 -31.89
CA GLN A 180 2.56 5.47 -31.39
C GLN A 180 2.63 4.18 -30.54
N GLU A 181 3.50 3.24 -30.89
CA GLU A 181 3.68 2.01 -30.11
C GLU A 181 4.17 2.32 -28.68
N GLY A 182 5.10 3.27 -28.55
CA GLY A 182 5.56 3.77 -27.26
C GLY A 182 4.43 4.42 -26.46
N VAL A 183 3.59 5.25 -27.10
CA VAL A 183 2.42 5.86 -26.46
C VAL A 183 1.46 4.79 -25.92
N ASP A 184 1.13 3.79 -26.74
CA ASP A 184 0.21 2.72 -26.38
C ASP A 184 0.78 1.82 -25.27
N SER A 185 2.09 1.57 -25.29
CA SER A 185 2.80 0.83 -24.24
C SER A 185 2.69 1.50 -22.89
N ILE A 186 2.94 2.82 -22.82
CA ILE A 186 2.83 3.58 -21.57
C ILE A 186 1.39 3.56 -21.03
N ARG A 187 0.39 3.73 -21.90
CA ARG A 187 -1.03 3.65 -21.51
C ARG A 187 -1.37 2.28 -20.93
N ARG A 188 -0.89 1.19 -21.55
CA ARG A 188 -1.10 -0.18 -21.08
C ARG A 188 -0.48 -0.40 -19.70
N ILE A 189 0.74 0.06 -19.48
CA ILE A 189 1.42 -0.02 -18.18
C ILE A 189 0.63 0.72 -17.10
N GLN A 190 0.20 1.97 -17.37
CA GLN A 190 -0.62 2.74 -16.43
C GLN A 190 -1.96 2.03 -16.14
N ALA A 191 -2.64 1.52 -17.15
CA ALA A 191 -3.88 0.77 -16.97
C ALA A 191 -3.67 -0.50 -16.12
N GLU A 192 -2.56 -1.21 -16.32
CA GLU A 192 -2.23 -2.41 -15.56
C GLU A 192 -1.92 -2.10 -14.08
N ILE A 193 -1.09 -1.08 -13.80
CA ILE A 193 -0.85 -0.62 -12.41
C ILE A 193 -2.17 -0.24 -11.75
N GLY A 194 -3.02 0.53 -12.46
CA GLY A 194 -4.34 0.92 -12.00
C GLY A 194 -5.22 -0.27 -11.61
N ALA A 195 -5.29 -1.28 -12.49
CA ALA A 195 -6.07 -2.48 -12.28
C ALA A 195 -5.57 -3.32 -11.09
N ARG A 196 -4.24 -3.40 -10.88
CA ARG A 196 -3.64 -4.16 -9.77
C ARG A 196 -3.85 -3.50 -8.42
N LEU A 197 -3.71 -2.18 -8.35
CA LEU A 197 -3.92 -1.43 -7.10
C LEU A 197 -5.39 -1.41 -6.67
N ARG A 198 -6.32 -1.45 -7.63
CA ARG A 198 -7.75 -1.64 -7.33
C ARG A 198 -8.04 -2.94 -6.55
N SER A 199 -7.21 -3.97 -6.72
CA SER A 199 -7.32 -5.24 -5.99
C SER A 199 -6.40 -5.36 -4.76
N ALA A 200 -5.58 -4.34 -4.47
CA ALA A 200 -4.55 -4.40 -3.43
C ALA A 200 -5.05 -4.11 -2.00
N GLY A 201 -6.33 -3.77 -1.85
CA GLY A 201 -7.04 -3.89 -0.58
C GLY A 201 -7.35 -2.59 0.17
N SER A 202 -6.49 -1.56 0.19
CA SER A 202 -6.83 -0.31 0.92
C SER A 202 -7.47 0.76 0.03
N LEU A 203 -8.22 1.71 0.64
CA LEU A 203 -8.71 2.89 -0.09
C LEU A 203 -7.57 3.71 -0.72
N VAL A 204 -6.42 3.78 -0.06
CA VAL A 204 -5.26 4.52 -0.57
C VAL A 204 -4.70 3.85 -1.83
N ASP A 205 -4.64 2.51 -1.85
CA ASP A 205 -4.23 1.77 -3.05
C ASP A 205 -5.19 2.06 -4.21
N GLU A 206 -6.51 1.99 -3.97
CA GLU A 206 -7.52 2.26 -5.01
C GLU A 206 -7.44 3.70 -5.54
N LEU A 207 -7.15 4.69 -4.67
CA LEU A 207 -6.95 6.07 -5.10
C LEU A 207 -5.71 6.24 -5.98
N VAL A 208 -4.60 5.59 -5.65
CA VAL A 208 -3.41 5.58 -6.53
C VAL A 208 -3.71 4.84 -7.83
N GLY A 209 -4.45 3.73 -7.77
CA GLY A 209 -4.90 3.02 -8.96
C GLY A 209 -5.72 3.91 -9.89
N ILE A 210 -6.66 4.69 -9.34
CA ILE A 210 -7.45 5.70 -10.06
C ILE A 210 -6.57 6.74 -10.75
N LEU A 211 -5.48 7.22 -10.10
CA LEU A 211 -4.56 8.16 -10.73
C LEU A 211 -3.93 7.58 -12.01
N HIS A 212 -3.51 6.32 -11.97
CA HIS A 212 -2.95 5.61 -13.12
C HIS A 212 -4.01 5.35 -14.21
N GLU A 213 -5.20 4.89 -13.85
CA GLU A 213 -6.29 4.68 -14.83
C GLU A 213 -6.66 5.98 -15.55
N LYS A 214 -6.77 7.10 -14.83
CA LYS A 214 -7.03 8.41 -15.44
C LYS A 214 -5.89 8.85 -16.35
N ALA A 215 -4.64 8.60 -15.96
CA ALA A 215 -3.49 8.92 -16.79
C ALA A 215 -3.48 8.09 -18.08
N ALA A 216 -3.83 6.80 -18.01
CA ALA A 216 -3.92 5.91 -19.17
C ALA A 216 -4.97 6.36 -20.20
N LEU A 217 -6.04 7.01 -19.76
CA LEU A 217 -7.15 7.48 -20.61
C LEU A 217 -6.96 8.89 -21.16
N ARG A 218 -6.04 9.67 -20.61
CA ARG A 218 -5.90 11.11 -20.94
C ARG A 218 -5.62 11.33 -22.43
N GLY A 219 -6.39 12.20 -23.08
CA GLY A 219 -6.23 12.55 -24.50
C GLY A 219 -6.77 11.51 -25.49
N LEU A 220 -7.54 10.51 -25.04
CA LEU A 220 -8.31 9.64 -25.91
C LEU A 220 -9.70 10.23 -26.11
N ASP A 221 -10.06 10.54 -27.36
CA ASP A 221 -11.34 11.18 -27.73
C ASP A 221 -12.36 10.16 -28.28
N SER A 222 -12.42 8.97 -27.67
CA SER A 222 -13.39 7.93 -28.03
C SER A 222 -14.55 7.86 -27.03
N PRO A 223 -15.77 7.48 -27.46
CA PRO A 223 -16.88 7.21 -26.54
C PRO A 223 -16.50 6.23 -25.43
N ASP A 224 -15.80 5.14 -25.77
CA ASP A 224 -15.34 4.13 -24.80
C ASP A 224 -14.41 4.74 -23.72
N ALA A 225 -13.51 5.64 -24.12
CA ALA A 225 -12.62 6.32 -23.19
C ALA A 225 -13.39 7.29 -22.27
N ALA A 226 -14.40 7.99 -22.81
CA ALA A 226 -15.25 8.87 -22.03
C ALA A 226 -16.10 8.10 -21.01
N ASP A 227 -16.71 6.99 -21.41
CA ASP A 227 -17.47 6.10 -20.54
C ASP A 227 -16.59 5.53 -19.44
N ARG A 228 -15.38 5.07 -19.80
CA ARG A 228 -14.43 4.56 -18.82
C ARG A 228 -13.99 5.63 -17.82
N LEU A 229 -13.77 6.87 -18.26
CA LEU A 229 -13.44 7.97 -17.36
C LEU A 229 -14.58 8.28 -16.38
N ASN A 230 -15.83 8.25 -16.86
CA ASN A 230 -17.01 8.42 -16.00
C ASN A 230 -17.08 7.31 -14.93
N GLU A 231 -16.85 6.05 -15.29
CA GLU A 231 -16.78 4.94 -14.32
C GLU A 231 -15.69 5.14 -13.26
N VAL A 232 -14.53 5.65 -13.67
CA VAL A 232 -13.41 5.95 -12.76
C VAL A 232 -13.79 7.06 -11.76
N GLU A 233 -14.46 8.12 -12.22
CA GLU A 233 -14.92 9.22 -11.35
C GLU A 233 -16.05 8.80 -10.39
N GLN A 234 -16.99 7.97 -10.87
CA GLN A 234 -18.04 7.40 -10.03
C GLN A 234 -17.43 6.53 -8.92
N ARG A 235 -16.44 5.68 -9.26
CA ARG A 235 -15.71 4.90 -8.25
C ARG A 235 -15.02 5.79 -7.23
N LYS A 236 -14.28 6.80 -7.66
CA LYS A 236 -13.63 7.77 -6.75
C LYS A 236 -14.64 8.40 -5.79
N THR A 237 -15.79 8.79 -6.30
CA THR A 237 -16.87 9.40 -5.51
C THR A 237 -17.41 8.42 -4.47
N ALA A 238 -17.70 7.17 -4.87
CA ALA A 238 -18.17 6.13 -3.96
C ALA A 238 -17.16 5.84 -2.83
N LEU A 239 -15.86 5.78 -3.14
CA LEU A 239 -14.80 5.59 -2.15
C LEU A 239 -14.74 6.74 -1.14
N THR A 240 -14.78 7.98 -1.64
CA THR A 240 -14.77 9.18 -0.81
C THR A 240 -16.05 9.25 0.05
N GLN A 241 -17.16 8.71 -0.45
CA GLN A 241 -18.40 8.65 0.32
C GLN A 241 -18.33 7.63 1.47
N ALA A 242 -17.81 6.43 1.19
CA ALA A 242 -17.60 5.42 2.21
C ALA A 242 -16.67 5.93 3.33
N SER A 243 -15.61 6.68 2.97
CA SER A 243 -14.63 7.18 3.96
C SER A 243 -15.21 8.14 5.01
N TRP A 244 -16.37 8.79 4.76
CA TRP A 244 -17.04 9.61 5.78
C TRP A 244 -18.15 8.87 6.54
N LYS A 245 -18.77 7.87 5.92
CA LYS A 245 -19.85 7.08 6.56
C LYS A 245 -19.33 6.17 7.66
N ILE A 246 -18.18 5.54 7.44
CA ILE A 246 -17.63 4.56 8.40
C ILE A 246 -17.29 5.19 9.76
N PRO A 247 -16.53 6.31 9.85
CA PRO A 247 -16.25 6.93 11.15
C PRO A 247 -17.52 7.35 11.89
N LYS A 248 -18.52 7.89 11.17
CA LYS A 248 -19.81 8.26 11.76
C LYS A 248 -20.59 7.03 12.26
N LEU A 249 -20.52 5.91 11.56
CA LEU A 249 -21.13 4.66 12.00
C LEU A 249 -20.41 4.09 13.23
N MET A 250 -19.08 4.23 13.33
CA MET A 250 -18.31 3.83 14.51
C MET A 250 -18.70 4.59 15.78
N GLU A 251 -19.21 5.82 15.65
CA GLU A 251 -19.75 6.60 16.77
C GLU A 251 -21.12 6.10 17.24
N ASN A 252 -21.79 5.22 16.48
CA ASN A 252 -23.11 4.71 16.83
C ASN A 252 -23.00 3.56 17.86
N PRO A 253 -23.43 3.75 19.12
CA PRO A 253 -23.32 2.72 20.15
C PRO A 253 -24.25 1.53 19.92
N ALA A 254 -25.19 1.61 18.97
CA ALA A 254 -26.05 0.50 18.59
C ALA A 254 -25.32 -0.58 17.77
N VAL A 255 -24.16 -0.27 17.20
CA VAL A 255 -23.34 -1.25 16.46
C VAL A 255 -22.48 -2.04 17.46
N PRO A 256 -22.66 -3.37 17.57
CA PRO A 256 -21.89 -4.18 18.50
C PRO A 256 -20.39 -4.20 18.18
N GLU A 257 -19.55 -4.27 19.21
CA GLU A 257 -18.09 -4.38 19.07
C GLU A 257 -17.68 -5.56 18.18
N SER A 258 -18.38 -6.70 18.28
CA SER A 258 -18.13 -7.89 17.47
C SER A 258 -18.25 -7.65 15.96
N ASP A 259 -19.11 -6.71 15.57
CA ASP A 259 -19.28 -6.36 14.16
C ASP A 259 -18.14 -5.46 13.68
N TRP A 260 -17.57 -4.62 14.56
CA TRP A 260 -16.35 -3.87 14.28
C TRP A 260 -15.12 -4.76 14.20
N VAL A 261 -14.99 -5.75 15.09
CA VAL A 261 -13.95 -6.79 14.99
C VAL A 261 -14.03 -7.50 13.64
N SER A 262 -15.24 -7.93 13.24
CA SER A 262 -15.49 -8.57 11.94
C SER A 262 -15.21 -7.64 10.76
N TYR A 263 -15.54 -6.34 10.90
CA TYR A 263 -15.24 -5.33 9.89
C TYR A 263 -13.73 -5.23 9.65
N PHE A 264 -12.92 -5.06 10.70
CA PHE A 264 -11.47 -4.91 10.54
C PHE A 264 -10.78 -6.18 10.05
N ASP A 265 -11.28 -7.37 10.42
CA ASP A 265 -10.82 -8.62 9.80
C ASP A 265 -11.10 -8.65 8.29
N ARG A 266 -12.25 -8.13 7.86
CA ARG A 266 -12.59 -8.00 6.44
C ARG A 266 -11.72 -6.97 5.73
N VAL A 267 -11.38 -5.85 6.38
CA VAL A 267 -10.44 -4.86 5.81
C VAL A 267 -9.10 -5.56 5.52
N LYS A 268 -8.57 -6.31 6.50
CA LYS A 268 -7.31 -7.05 6.37
C LYS A 268 -7.35 -8.13 5.27
N LEU A 269 -8.45 -8.89 5.15
CA LEU A 269 -8.51 -10.06 4.28
C LEU A 269 -9.08 -9.81 2.88
N PHE A 270 -10.05 -8.90 2.76
CA PHE A 270 -10.83 -8.67 1.53
C PHE A 270 -10.71 -7.24 1.02
N GLY A 271 -10.03 -6.38 1.76
CA GLY A 271 -9.90 -4.97 1.46
C GLY A 271 -11.03 -4.11 2.02
N GLU A 272 -10.70 -2.83 2.19
CA GLU A 272 -11.51 -1.81 2.83
C GLU A 272 -12.83 -1.58 2.10
N LYS A 273 -12.84 -1.62 0.77
CA LYS A 273 -14.08 -1.50 -0.02
C LYS A 273 -15.08 -2.62 0.26
N ALA A 274 -14.62 -3.86 0.29
CA ALA A 274 -15.48 -5.01 0.56
C ALA A 274 -16.00 -4.97 2.01
N ALA A 275 -15.16 -4.56 2.95
CA ALA A 275 -15.54 -4.37 4.35
C ALA A 275 -16.56 -3.23 4.52
N ASN A 276 -16.36 -2.09 3.83
CA ASN A 276 -17.25 -0.93 3.87
C ASN A 276 -18.64 -1.28 3.35
N ASN A 277 -18.73 -1.96 2.21
CA ASN A 277 -20.02 -2.42 1.69
C ASN A 277 -20.73 -3.34 2.68
N TRP A 278 -20.00 -4.30 3.25
CA TRP A 278 -20.55 -5.26 4.20
C TRP A 278 -21.15 -4.60 5.45
N ILE A 279 -20.44 -3.65 6.08
CA ILE A 279 -20.93 -3.01 7.31
C ILE A 279 -22.05 -2.01 7.02
N LEU A 280 -22.00 -1.27 5.90
CA LEU A 280 -23.03 -0.31 5.51
C LEU A 280 -24.33 -0.98 5.04
N GLU A 281 -24.26 -2.17 4.45
CA GLU A 281 -25.45 -2.98 4.13
C GLU A 281 -26.13 -3.51 5.41
N ARG A 282 -25.34 -3.81 6.44
CA ARG A 282 -25.83 -4.32 7.73
C ARG A 282 -26.44 -3.22 8.60
N TYR A 283 -25.92 -2.00 8.48
CA TYR A 283 -26.36 -0.83 9.23
C TYR A 283 -26.65 0.34 8.26
N PRO A 284 -27.76 0.26 7.49
CA PRO A 284 -28.16 1.34 6.61
C PRO A 284 -28.53 2.60 7.43
N GLU A 285 -28.20 3.77 6.87
CA GLU A 285 -28.58 5.09 7.43
C GLU A 285 -30.10 5.30 7.49
#